data_AF-A0A077Z238-F1
#
_entry.id   AF-A0A077Z238-F1
#
_cell.length_a   1.000
_cell.length_b   1.000
_cell.length_c   1.000
_cell.angle_alpha   90.00
_cell.angle_beta   90.00
_cell.angle_gamma   90.00
#
_symmetry.space_group_name_H-M   'P 1'
#
loop_
_entity.id
_entity.type
_entity.pdbx_description
1 polymer ?
#
loop_
_entity_poly.entity_id
_entity_poly.type
_entity_poly.pdbx_seq_one_letter_code
_entity_poly.pdbx_strand_id
1 'polypeptide(L)'
;MSDIIIKYDNKVVPLSVDNHQRLLGRFTVKGKSSQRPIKVQQAFVQLVERDGDRELTFIATMGKDLGKEFDHQSGTFEIKLIVGDSVSSNAILQTATLSLTLPEVYRPFKSPLDVIVYEKKPEIVHMFRQAEKRPPKLVSATFTLLVFLPILFLPILWMRIGSNLSGYRFSLCGVIFHITIFGLYVLFWLRLNMFETLKYLSIIGSVAFLSGHRVLRYIAERSK
;
A
#
# COMPACT_ATOMS: atom_id res chain seq x y z
N MET A 1 -1.62 -29.96 33.40
CA MET A 1 -0.47 -30.78 32.95
C MET A 1 -1.00 -32.17 32.64
N SER A 2 -1.19 -32.47 31.35
CA SER A 2 -1.53 -33.82 30.91
C SER A 2 -0.24 -34.50 30.46
N ASP A 3 0.27 -35.41 31.28
CA ASP A 3 1.43 -36.24 30.91
C ASP A 3 0.92 -37.41 30.06
N ILE A 4 1.20 -37.37 28.76
CA ILE A 4 0.89 -38.48 27.86
C ILE A 4 2.05 -39.48 27.91
N ILE A 5 1.87 -40.58 28.65
CA ILE A 5 2.84 -41.68 28.71
C ILE A 5 2.39 -42.77 27.73
N ILE A 6 3.04 -42.85 26.57
CA ILE A 6 2.82 -43.96 25.62
C ILE A 6 3.89 -45.02 25.83
N LYS A 7 3.45 -46.23 26.20
CA LYS A 7 4.23 -47.47 26.06
C LYS A 7 3.80 -48.11 24.76
N TYR A 8 4.69 -48.30 23.78
CA TYR A 8 4.28 -49.00 22.57
C TYR A 8 5.32 -49.97 22.00
N ASP A 9 4.80 -51.15 21.73
CA ASP A 9 5.37 -52.30 21.03
C ASP A 9 4.77 -52.31 19.59
N ASN A 10 5.48 -51.70 18.63
CA ASN A 10 5.22 -51.75 17.18
C ASN A 10 3.95 -51.11 16.56
N LYS A 11 3.20 -50.21 17.21
CA LYS A 11 2.24 -49.33 16.49
C LYS A 11 2.49 -47.85 16.78
N VAL A 12 2.59 -47.10 15.69
CA VAL A 12 2.74 -45.65 15.68
C VAL A 12 1.37 -45.02 15.96
N VAL A 13 1.18 -44.49 17.17
CA VAL A 13 0.01 -43.67 17.49
C VAL A 13 0.34 -42.23 17.10
N PRO A 14 -0.47 -41.56 16.25
CA PRO A 14 -0.27 -40.15 15.96
C PRO A 14 -0.47 -39.34 17.25
N LEU A 15 0.58 -38.64 17.65
CA LEU A 15 0.57 -37.75 18.82
C LEU A 15 0.27 -36.33 18.36
N SER A 16 -0.64 -35.63 19.04
CA SER A 16 -0.88 -34.20 18.82
C SER A 16 -0.48 -33.43 20.07
N VAL A 17 0.44 -32.48 19.95
CA VAL A 17 0.96 -31.68 21.07
C VAL A 17 0.68 -30.21 20.79
N ASP A 18 0.00 -29.58 21.73
CA ASP A 18 -0.31 -28.14 21.71
C ASP A 18 0.64 -27.37 22.64
N ASN A 19 0.65 -26.03 22.56
CA ASN A 19 1.51 -25.13 23.33
C ASN A 19 1.43 -25.32 24.87
N HIS A 20 0.32 -25.86 25.36
CA HIS A 20 0.11 -26.12 26.79
C HIS A 20 0.61 -27.49 27.27
N GLN A 21 1.11 -28.34 26.36
CA GLN A 21 1.52 -29.71 26.65
C GLN A 21 3.03 -29.88 26.51
N ARG A 22 3.63 -30.71 27.37
CA ARG A 22 5.05 -31.07 27.28
C ARG A 22 5.15 -32.49 26.73
N LEU A 23 5.93 -32.66 25.67
CA LEU A 23 6.22 -33.97 25.14
C LEU A 23 7.37 -34.61 25.94
N LEU A 24 7.11 -35.77 26.53
CA LEU A 24 8.10 -36.53 27.31
C LEU A 24 8.30 -37.90 26.67
N GLY A 25 9.49 -38.14 26.12
CA GLY A 25 9.90 -39.44 25.59
C GLY A 25 10.83 -40.14 26.57
N ARG A 26 10.51 -41.39 26.95
CA ARG A 26 11.40 -42.24 27.75
C ARG A 26 11.56 -43.59 27.05
N PHE A 27 12.81 -44.00 26.86
CA PHE A 27 13.16 -45.30 26.30
C PHE A 27 14.09 -46.05 27.26
N THR A 28 14.18 -47.36 27.10
CA THR A 28 15.13 -48.20 27.84
C THR A 28 15.62 -49.27 26.90
N VAL A 29 16.94 -49.35 26.72
CA VAL A 29 17.57 -50.34 25.86
C VAL A 29 17.91 -51.56 26.71
N LYS A 30 17.46 -52.75 26.29
CA LYS A 30 17.75 -54.02 26.98
C LYS A 30 18.56 -54.94 26.08
N GLY A 31 19.52 -55.66 26.66
CA GLY A 31 20.26 -56.70 25.95
C GLY A 31 19.37 -57.88 25.59
N LYS A 32 19.45 -58.38 24.35
CA LYS A 32 18.64 -59.51 23.87
C LYS A 32 18.78 -60.75 24.75
N SER A 33 20.02 -61.09 25.14
CA SER A 33 20.32 -62.29 25.95
C SER A 33 20.13 -62.08 27.45
N SER A 34 20.51 -60.92 27.99
CA SER A 34 20.52 -60.69 29.44
C SER A 34 19.20 -60.13 29.97
N GLN A 35 18.36 -59.54 29.11
CA GLN A 35 17.17 -58.75 29.48
C GLN A 35 17.46 -57.61 30.48
N ARG A 36 18.74 -57.33 30.75
CA ARG A 36 19.20 -56.25 31.63
C ARG A 36 19.30 -54.95 30.83
N PRO A 37 19.03 -53.79 31.44
CA PRO A 37 19.22 -52.50 30.79
C PRO A 37 20.71 -52.30 30.48
N ILE A 38 21.01 -51.89 29.25
CA ILE A 38 22.38 -51.61 28.78
C ILE A 38 22.51 -50.10 28.54
N LYS A 39 23.64 -49.54 28.98
CA LYS A 39 24.01 -48.16 28.64
C LYS A 39 24.64 -48.17 27.25
N VAL A 40 23.98 -47.51 26.30
CA VAL A 40 24.45 -47.36 24.93
C VAL A 40 25.41 -46.18 24.81
N GLN A 41 26.33 -46.25 23.84
CA GLN A 41 27.28 -45.17 23.57
C GLN A 41 26.58 -43.91 23.03
N GLN A 42 25.62 -44.07 22.10
CA GLN A 42 24.92 -42.95 21.47
C GLN A 42 23.43 -43.24 21.29
N ALA A 43 22.59 -42.26 21.58
CA ALA A 43 21.16 -42.27 21.31
C ALA A 43 20.72 -40.88 20.85
N PHE A 44 20.18 -40.81 19.64
CA PHE A 44 19.70 -39.58 19.02
C PHE A 44 18.20 -39.68 18.76
N VAL A 45 17.52 -38.55 18.94
CA VAL A 45 16.15 -38.36 18.49
C VAL A 45 16.21 -37.39 17.32
N GLN A 46 15.77 -37.84 16.16
CA GLN A 46 15.65 -37.05 14.94
C GLN A 46 14.16 -36.78 14.71
N LEU A 47 13.79 -35.52 14.48
CA LEU A 47 12.47 -35.15 13.99
C LEU A 47 12.61 -34.73 12.54
N VAL A 48 11.89 -35.38 11.64
CA VAL A 48 11.90 -35.09 10.21
C VAL A 48 10.52 -34.61 9.81
N GLU A 49 10.41 -33.41 9.25
CA GLU A 49 9.14 -32.95 8.71
C GLU A 49 8.71 -33.80 7.52
N ARG A 50 7.42 -34.12 7.40
CA ARG A 50 6.90 -34.99 6.34
C ARG A 50 7.22 -34.48 4.92
N ASP A 51 7.35 -33.17 4.75
CA ASP A 51 7.69 -32.54 3.46
C ASP A 51 9.20 -32.48 3.17
N GLY A 52 10.03 -33.00 4.09
CA GLY A 52 11.48 -33.17 3.92
C GLY A 52 12.32 -31.90 4.07
N ASP A 53 11.71 -30.73 4.22
CA ASP A 53 12.42 -29.44 4.23
C ASP A 53 13.21 -29.21 5.54
N ARG A 54 12.74 -29.80 6.65
CA ARG A 54 13.31 -29.54 7.99
C ARG A 54 13.56 -30.83 8.75
N GLU A 55 14.78 -30.97 9.24
CA GLU A 55 15.17 -32.02 10.18
C GLU A 55 15.90 -31.45 11.39
N LEU A 56 15.63 -32.02 12.56
CA LEU A 56 16.31 -31.66 13.79
C LEU A 56 16.75 -32.93 14.50
N THR A 57 18.06 -33.07 14.72
CA THR A 57 18.63 -34.19 15.48
C THR A 57 19.20 -33.68 16.79
N PHE A 58 18.84 -34.31 17.91
CA PHE A 58 19.42 -34.03 19.22
C PHE A 58 19.68 -35.29 20.03
N ILE A 59 20.55 -35.17 21.03
CA ILE A 59 20.93 -36.27 21.92
C ILE A 59 19.75 -36.56 22.87
N ALA A 60 19.36 -37.84 22.99
CA ALA A 60 18.14 -38.25 23.69
C ALA A 60 18.14 -37.97 25.21
N THR A 61 19.26 -37.55 25.78
CA THR A 61 19.40 -37.15 27.19
C THR A 61 19.08 -35.67 27.43
N MET A 62 19.15 -34.82 26.40
CA MET A 62 18.91 -33.39 26.55
C MET A 62 17.48 -33.03 26.16
N GLY A 63 16.77 -32.36 27.08
CA GLY A 63 15.52 -31.68 26.74
C GLY A 63 15.80 -30.48 25.84
N LYS A 64 15.08 -30.38 24.73
CA LYS A 64 15.15 -29.24 23.81
C LYS A 64 13.81 -28.51 23.72
N ASP A 65 13.89 -27.19 23.57
CA ASP A 65 12.73 -26.35 23.28
C ASP A 65 12.47 -26.37 21.76
N LEU A 66 11.54 -27.24 21.34
CA LEU A 66 11.19 -27.42 19.92
C LEU A 66 10.67 -26.13 19.28
N GLY A 67 10.10 -25.20 20.08
CA GLY A 67 9.61 -23.93 19.57
C GLY A 67 10.72 -23.08 18.95
N LYS A 68 11.88 -23.03 19.60
CA LYS A 68 13.03 -22.25 19.12
C LYS A 68 13.73 -22.91 17.93
N GLU A 69 13.85 -24.24 17.95
CA GLU A 69 14.56 -24.99 16.92
C GLU A 69 13.79 -25.03 15.58
N PHE A 70 12.45 -25.05 15.63
CA PHE A 70 11.58 -25.01 14.44
C PHE A 70 11.06 -23.60 14.10
N ASP A 71 11.64 -22.54 14.66
CA ASP A 71 11.24 -21.14 14.42
C ASP A 71 9.72 -20.91 14.61
N HIS A 72 9.15 -21.57 15.63
CA HIS A 72 7.73 -21.56 16.00
C HIS A 72 6.76 -22.01 14.88
N GLN A 73 7.25 -22.71 13.86
CA GLN A 73 6.43 -23.21 12.77
C GLN A 73 5.84 -24.59 13.13
N SER A 74 4.52 -24.66 13.13
CA SER A 74 3.77 -25.91 13.30
C SER A 74 3.94 -26.83 12.09
N GLY A 75 3.87 -28.14 12.31
CA GLY A 75 4.07 -29.13 11.25
C GLY A 75 3.82 -30.56 11.73
N THR A 76 3.76 -31.49 10.78
CA THR A 76 3.73 -32.93 11.08
C THR A 76 5.12 -33.51 10.91
N PHE A 77 5.68 -34.02 12.00
CA PHE A 77 7.03 -34.55 12.09
C PHE A 77 7.01 -36.06 12.32
N GLU A 78 7.94 -36.77 11.70
CA GLU A 78 8.29 -38.15 12.00
C GLU A 78 9.43 -38.15 13.02
N ILE A 79 9.18 -38.66 14.22
CA ILE A 79 10.18 -38.88 15.26
C ILE A 79 10.88 -40.21 14.99
N LYS A 80 12.20 -40.17 14.82
CA LYS A 80 13.07 -41.34 14.68
C LYS A 80 13.99 -41.42 15.89
N LEU A 81 13.90 -42.50 16.65
CA LEU A 81 14.87 -42.84 17.68
C LEU A 81 15.97 -43.69 17.05
N ILE A 82 17.19 -43.17 17.05
CA ILE A 82 18.39 -43.82 16.50
C ILE A 82 19.27 -44.18 17.69
N VAL A 83 19.44 -45.47 17.96
CA VAL A 83 20.33 -45.97 19.01
C VAL A 83 21.48 -46.74 18.39
N GLY A 84 22.70 -46.30 18.67
CA GLY A 84 23.94 -46.89 18.17
C GLY A 84 24.93 -47.18 19.30
N ASP A 85 25.58 -48.34 19.22
CA ASP A 85 26.64 -48.75 20.13
C ASP A 85 27.68 -49.57 19.35
N SER A 86 28.96 -49.38 19.66
CA SER A 86 30.08 -50.07 19.00
C SER A 86 30.05 -51.59 19.16
N VAL A 87 29.37 -52.07 20.20
CA VAL A 87 29.23 -53.51 20.53
C VAL A 87 27.96 -54.11 19.91
N SER A 88 27.05 -53.28 19.38
CA SER A 88 25.81 -53.76 18.74
C SER A 88 26.04 -54.04 17.26
N SER A 89 25.52 -55.16 16.75
CA SER A 89 25.59 -55.47 15.32
C SER A 89 24.63 -54.64 14.47
N ASN A 90 23.53 -54.14 15.05
CA ASN A 90 22.51 -53.37 14.34
C ASN A 90 22.19 -52.08 15.11
N ALA A 91 22.03 -50.98 14.39
CA ALA A 91 21.41 -49.77 14.93
C ALA A 91 19.90 -49.98 15.08
N ILE A 92 19.32 -49.54 16.19
CA ILE A 92 17.86 -49.60 16.39
C ILE A 92 17.29 -48.30 15.85
N LEU A 93 16.43 -48.41 14.84
CA LEU A 93 15.62 -47.32 14.31
C LEU A 93 14.16 -47.58 14.66
N GLN A 94 13.59 -46.74 15.52
CA GLN A 94 12.14 -46.74 15.77
C GLN A 94 11.54 -45.43 15.27
N THR A 95 10.41 -45.51 14.58
CA THR A 95 9.73 -44.34 14.03
C THR A 95 8.36 -44.14 14.68
N ALA A 96 7.95 -42.89 14.86
CA ALA A 96 6.63 -42.49 15.32
C ALA A 96 6.20 -41.17 14.65
N THR A 97 4.90 -40.93 14.51
CA THR A 97 4.36 -39.70 13.89
C THR A 97 3.87 -38.75 14.96
N LEU A 98 4.32 -37.50 14.91
CA LEU A 98 3.99 -36.41 15.81
C LEU A 98 3.44 -35.22 15.01
N SER A 99 2.21 -34.83 15.27
CA SER A 99 1.66 -33.53 14.88
C SER A 99 1.99 -32.51 15.97
N LEU A 100 2.81 -31.53 15.64
CA LEU A 100 3.24 -30.48 16.56
C LEU A 100 2.57 -29.15 16.21
N THR A 101 1.79 -28.63 17.15
CA THR A 101 1.17 -27.31 17.06
C THR A 101 1.91 -26.35 18.01
N LEU A 102 2.69 -25.45 17.42
CA LEU A 102 3.44 -24.42 18.13
C LEU A 102 2.66 -23.09 18.09
N PRO A 103 2.77 -22.25 19.13
CA PRO A 103 2.13 -20.93 19.12
C PRO A 103 2.78 -20.04 18.06
N GLU A 104 1.97 -19.28 17.33
CA GLU A 104 2.48 -18.22 16.44
C GLU A 104 3.12 -17.13 17.28
N VAL A 105 4.45 -17.05 17.25
CA VAL A 105 5.21 -15.95 17.85
C VAL A 105 5.49 -14.92 16.77
N TYR A 106 5.32 -13.64 17.09
CA TYR A 106 5.71 -12.55 16.20
C TYR A 106 7.19 -12.68 15.84
N ARG A 107 7.48 -12.87 14.55
CA ARG A 107 8.84 -12.93 14.02
C ARG A 107 9.19 -11.57 13.42
N PRO A 108 10.27 -10.91 13.86
CA PRO A 108 10.81 -9.79 13.10
C PRO A 108 11.21 -10.30 11.71
N PHE A 109 10.95 -9.51 10.68
CA PHE A 109 11.40 -9.86 9.33
C PHE A 109 12.92 -10.09 9.36
N LYS A 110 13.36 -11.29 8.95
CA LYS A 110 14.80 -11.57 8.76
C LYS A 110 15.35 -10.52 7.81
N SER A 111 16.53 -9.96 8.14
CA SER A 111 17.15 -8.96 7.27
C SER A 111 17.33 -9.56 5.87
N PRO A 112 17.13 -8.79 4.79
CA PRO A 112 17.44 -9.24 3.43
C PRO A 112 18.89 -9.71 3.26
N LEU A 113 19.77 -9.39 4.22
CA LEU A 113 21.15 -9.82 4.28
C LEU A 113 21.32 -11.23 4.90
N ASP A 114 20.38 -11.69 5.71
CA ASP A 114 20.48 -12.95 6.47
C ASP A 114 20.07 -14.17 5.65
N VAL A 115 19.19 -13.99 4.66
CA VAL A 115 18.69 -15.06 3.81
C VAL A 115 18.81 -14.64 2.35
N ILE A 116 19.86 -15.12 1.69
CA ILE A 116 20.01 -14.94 0.24
C ILE A 116 19.11 -15.97 -0.45
N VAL A 117 17.87 -15.56 -0.76
CA VAL A 117 16.95 -16.35 -1.59
C VAL A 117 17.21 -15.98 -3.05
N TYR A 118 17.68 -16.94 -3.86
CA TYR A 118 17.99 -16.76 -5.28
C TYR A 118 16.77 -16.82 -6.22
N GLU A 119 15.57 -16.56 -5.68
CA GLU A 119 14.33 -16.60 -6.45
C GLU A 119 14.01 -15.27 -7.13
N LYS A 120 13.28 -15.36 -8.24
CA LYS A 120 12.77 -14.17 -8.93
C LYS A 120 11.76 -13.45 -8.04
N LYS A 121 12.07 -12.20 -7.65
CA LYS A 121 11.12 -11.34 -6.95
C LYS A 121 9.89 -11.05 -7.82
N PRO A 122 8.69 -10.92 -7.21
CA PRO A 122 7.50 -10.53 -7.96
C PRO A 122 7.68 -9.13 -8.58
N GLU A 123 7.06 -8.92 -9.74
CA GLU A 123 7.10 -7.64 -10.45
C GLU A 123 6.31 -6.56 -9.68
N ILE A 124 6.90 -5.37 -9.52
CA ILE A 124 6.26 -4.22 -8.87
C ILE A 124 5.66 -3.32 -9.95
N VAL A 125 4.33 -3.16 -9.94
CA VAL A 125 3.62 -2.28 -10.87
C VAL A 125 3.28 -0.93 -10.20
N HIS A 126 3.57 0.17 -10.89
CA HIS A 126 3.23 1.50 -10.40
C HIS A 126 1.72 1.77 -10.55
N MET A 127 1.03 2.03 -9.44
CA MET A 127 -0.38 2.41 -9.45
C MET A 127 -0.53 3.94 -9.57
N PHE A 128 -0.94 4.39 -10.75
CA PHE A 128 -1.27 5.80 -10.97
C PHE A 128 -2.54 6.21 -10.21
N ARG A 129 -2.62 7.50 -9.84
CA ARG A 129 -3.85 8.07 -9.28
C ARG A 129 -4.96 8.00 -10.32
N GLN A 130 -6.16 7.60 -9.90
CA GLN A 130 -7.33 7.61 -10.78
C GLN A 130 -7.72 9.06 -11.11
N ALA A 131 -8.10 9.30 -12.37
CA ALA A 131 -8.58 10.62 -12.79
C ALA A 131 -9.90 10.98 -12.09
N GLU A 132 -10.04 12.24 -11.68
CA GLU A 132 -11.26 12.73 -11.03
C GLU A 132 -12.46 12.67 -11.97
N LYS A 133 -13.63 12.28 -11.44
CA LYS A 133 -14.87 12.21 -12.21
C LYS A 133 -15.37 13.62 -12.54
N ARG A 134 -15.52 13.91 -13.84
CA ARG A 134 -16.09 15.18 -14.33
C ARG A 134 -17.63 15.14 -14.32
N PRO A 135 -18.32 16.26 -14.08
CA PRO A 135 -19.77 16.31 -14.13
C PRO A 135 -20.30 16.04 -15.56
N PRO A 136 -21.56 15.58 -15.71
CA PRO A 136 -22.18 15.40 -17.02
C PRO A 136 -22.22 16.71 -17.81
N LYS A 137 -21.96 16.63 -19.12
CA LYS A 137 -21.97 17.81 -20.01
C LYS A 137 -23.29 18.58 -19.97
N LEU A 138 -24.41 17.87 -19.81
CA LEU A 138 -25.74 18.48 -19.69
C LEU A 138 -25.81 19.42 -18.48
N VAL A 139 -25.33 18.98 -17.32
CA VAL A 139 -25.30 19.80 -16.10
C VAL A 139 -24.41 21.02 -16.32
N SER A 140 -23.22 20.84 -16.90
CA SER A 140 -22.34 21.98 -17.21
C SER A 140 -23.00 22.99 -18.16
N ALA A 141 -23.69 22.51 -19.19
CA ALA A 141 -24.34 23.36 -20.20
C ALA A 141 -25.56 24.11 -19.63
N THR A 142 -26.39 23.44 -18.81
CA THR A 142 -27.54 24.10 -18.18
C THR A 142 -27.11 25.23 -17.26
N PHE A 143 -26.10 25.01 -16.42
CA PHE A 143 -25.59 26.07 -15.55
C PHE A 143 -24.89 27.19 -16.32
N THR A 144 -24.23 26.88 -17.44
CA THR A 144 -23.68 27.91 -18.33
C THR A 144 -24.80 28.82 -18.87
N LEU A 145 -25.91 28.24 -19.33
CA LEU A 145 -27.08 29.01 -19.78
C LEU A 145 -27.69 29.85 -18.67
N LEU A 146 -27.82 29.28 -17.45
CA LEU A 146 -28.33 30.00 -16.29
C LEU A 146 -27.48 31.24 -15.94
N VAL A 147 -26.15 31.16 -16.07
CA VAL A 147 -25.24 32.30 -15.86
C VAL A 147 -25.44 33.41 -16.89
N PHE A 148 -25.85 33.08 -18.12
CA PHE A 148 -26.20 34.09 -19.13
C PHE A 148 -27.55 34.78 -18.87
N LEU A 149 -28.46 34.19 -18.09
CA LEU A 149 -29.78 34.78 -17.84
C LEU A 149 -29.70 36.18 -17.19
N PRO A 150 -28.97 36.41 -16.07
CA PRO A 150 -28.81 37.75 -15.52
C PRO A 150 -28.22 38.76 -16.51
N ILE A 151 -27.29 38.32 -17.35
CA ILE A 151 -26.65 39.16 -18.39
C ILE A 151 -27.70 39.62 -19.42
N LEU A 152 -28.70 38.79 -19.73
CA LEU A 152 -29.83 39.14 -20.61
C LEU A 152 -30.91 39.96 -19.90
N PHE A 153 -31.25 39.65 -18.65
CA PHE A 153 -32.27 40.37 -17.89
C PHE A 153 -31.84 41.80 -17.54
N LEU A 154 -30.56 42.04 -17.27
CA LEU A 154 -30.02 43.35 -16.91
C LEU A 154 -30.31 44.45 -17.97
N PRO A 155 -29.96 44.30 -19.26
CA PRO A 155 -30.28 45.30 -20.27
C PRO A 155 -31.79 45.47 -20.48
N ILE A 156 -32.60 44.41 -20.35
CA ILE A 156 -34.07 44.51 -20.39
C ILE A 156 -34.59 45.42 -19.27
N LEU A 157 -34.05 45.25 -18.06
CA LEU A 157 -34.43 46.08 -16.91
C LEU A 157 -33.96 47.53 -17.10
N TRP A 158 -32.75 47.76 -17.60
CA TRP A 158 -32.26 49.10 -17.94
C TRP A 158 -33.15 49.80 -18.98
N MET A 159 -33.58 49.08 -20.02
CA MET A 159 -34.54 49.60 -21.00
C MET A 159 -35.89 49.96 -20.35
N ARG A 160 -36.39 49.16 -19.40
CA ARG A 160 -37.63 49.49 -18.67
C ARG A 160 -37.50 50.71 -17.75
N ILE A 161 -36.34 50.93 -17.16
CA ILE A 161 -36.05 52.13 -16.34
C ILE A 161 -35.93 53.39 -17.22
N GLY A 162 -35.76 53.23 -18.54
CA GLY A 162 -35.55 54.33 -19.48
C GLY A 162 -34.08 54.71 -19.64
N SER A 163 -33.15 53.89 -19.17
CA SER A 163 -31.72 54.07 -19.40
C SER A 163 -31.41 53.89 -20.89
N ASN A 164 -31.19 55.01 -21.57
CA ASN A 164 -30.88 55.03 -23.00
C ASN A 164 -29.43 55.46 -23.25
N LEU A 165 -28.92 55.17 -24.45
CA LEU A 165 -27.58 55.55 -24.89
C LEU A 165 -27.55 56.90 -25.65
N SER A 166 -28.57 57.75 -25.47
CA SER A 166 -28.68 59.01 -26.24
C SER A 166 -27.52 59.98 -26.00
N GLY A 167 -26.84 59.86 -24.84
CA GLY A 167 -25.65 60.64 -24.52
C GLY A 167 -24.37 60.17 -25.21
N TYR A 168 -24.35 58.95 -25.75
CA TYR A 168 -23.15 58.36 -26.34
C TYR A 168 -22.95 58.86 -27.76
N ARG A 169 -21.89 59.66 -27.97
CA ARG A 169 -21.42 60.04 -29.30
C ARG A 169 -20.37 59.04 -29.75
N PHE A 170 -20.62 58.35 -30.87
CA PHE A 170 -19.65 57.49 -31.55
C PHE A 170 -18.47 58.31 -32.09
N SER A 171 -17.60 58.77 -31.19
CA SER A 171 -16.35 59.42 -31.52
C SER A 171 -15.26 58.38 -31.75
N LEU A 172 -14.35 58.64 -32.69
CA LEU A 172 -13.21 57.75 -32.96
C LEU A 172 -12.39 57.49 -31.67
N CYS A 173 -12.19 58.52 -30.85
CA CYS A 173 -11.50 58.40 -29.56
C CYS A 173 -12.25 57.47 -28.58
N GLY A 174 -13.58 57.57 -28.52
CA GLY A 174 -14.41 56.70 -27.67
C GLY A 174 -14.35 55.23 -28.11
N VAL A 175 -14.41 54.96 -29.41
CA VAL A 175 -14.29 53.59 -29.94
C VAL A 175 -12.90 53.01 -29.64
N ILE A 176 -11.83 53.79 -29.89
CA ILE A 176 -10.46 53.38 -29.56
C ILE A 176 -10.36 53.06 -28.06
N PHE A 177 -10.86 53.93 -27.18
CA PHE A 177 -10.84 53.71 -25.73
C PHE A 177 -11.49 52.37 -25.33
N HIS A 178 -12.69 52.05 -25.82
CA HIS A 178 -13.35 50.79 -25.44
C HIS A 178 -12.64 49.56 -26.03
N ILE A 179 -12.21 49.62 -27.30
CA ILE A 179 -11.47 48.52 -27.94
C ILE A 179 -10.15 48.25 -27.21
N THR A 180 -9.44 49.30 -26.78
CA THR A 180 -8.16 49.16 -26.09
C THR A 180 -8.28 48.37 -24.77
N ILE A 181 -9.35 48.59 -24.02
CA ILE A 181 -9.56 47.93 -22.73
C ILE A 181 -10.09 46.50 -22.92
N PHE A 182 -11.21 46.35 -23.64
CA PHE A 182 -11.85 45.03 -23.80
C PHE A 182 -11.05 44.11 -24.71
N GLY A 183 -10.45 44.65 -25.78
CA GLY A 183 -9.63 43.88 -26.71
C GLY A 183 -8.40 43.29 -26.04
N LEU A 184 -7.67 44.08 -25.24
CA LEU A 184 -6.52 43.58 -24.50
C LEU A 184 -6.91 42.51 -23.48
N TYR A 185 -8.05 42.68 -22.79
CA TYR A 185 -8.53 41.70 -21.82
C TYR A 185 -8.88 40.35 -22.48
N VAL A 186 -9.58 40.39 -23.62
CA VAL A 186 -9.92 39.18 -24.39
C VAL A 186 -8.64 38.49 -24.91
N LEU A 187 -7.71 39.26 -25.44
CA LEU A 187 -6.42 38.73 -25.91
C LEU A 187 -5.61 38.11 -24.77
N PHE A 188 -5.57 38.77 -23.61
CA PHE A 188 -4.92 38.25 -22.41
C PHE A 188 -5.50 36.90 -22.00
N TRP A 189 -6.83 36.80 -21.93
CA TRP A 189 -7.50 35.55 -21.55
C TRP A 189 -7.25 34.41 -22.55
N LEU A 190 -7.15 34.72 -23.85
CA LEU A 190 -7.00 33.71 -24.89
C LEU A 190 -5.56 33.23 -25.12
N ARG A 191 -4.56 34.11 -25.00
CA ARG A 191 -3.21 33.78 -25.51
C ARG A 191 -2.03 34.42 -24.78
N LEU A 192 -2.13 35.67 -24.33
CA LEU A 192 -0.92 36.39 -23.91
C LEU A 192 -0.41 35.90 -22.57
N ASN A 193 0.92 35.86 -22.44
CA ASN A 193 1.54 35.72 -21.14
C ASN A 193 1.49 37.05 -20.34
N MET A 194 1.84 36.99 -19.06
CA MET A 194 1.78 38.15 -18.16
C MET A 194 2.68 39.30 -18.64
N PHE A 195 3.92 39.02 -19.05
CA PHE A 195 4.88 40.06 -19.45
C PHE A 195 4.53 40.70 -20.80
N GLU A 196 4.03 39.92 -21.76
CA GLU A 196 3.49 40.41 -23.02
C GLU A 196 2.29 41.33 -22.78
N THR A 197 1.37 40.90 -21.92
CA THR A 197 0.20 41.69 -21.52
C THR A 197 0.65 43.01 -20.91
N LEU A 198 1.61 43.00 -19.98
CA LEU A 198 2.15 44.23 -19.38
C LEU A 198 2.81 45.16 -20.41
N LYS A 199 3.57 44.62 -21.37
CA LYS A 199 4.16 45.40 -22.47
C LYS A 199 3.10 46.10 -23.31
N TYR A 200 2.09 45.36 -23.77
CA TYR A 200 1.01 45.96 -24.55
C TYR A 200 0.13 46.88 -23.73
N LEU A 201 -0.13 46.56 -22.45
CA LEU A 201 -0.86 47.39 -21.51
C LEU A 201 -0.15 48.74 -21.30
N SER A 202 1.17 48.78 -21.25
CA SER A 202 1.91 50.05 -21.13
C SER A 202 1.67 50.98 -22.32
N ILE A 203 1.75 50.45 -23.54
CA ILE A 203 1.53 51.20 -24.78
C ILE A 203 0.06 51.60 -24.91
N ILE A 204 -0.83 50.61 -24.86
CA ILE A 204 -2.27 50.77 -25.06
C ILE A 204 -2.89 51.58 -23.92
N GLY A 205 -2.44 51.37 -22.69
CA GLY A 205 -2.88 52.11 -21.50
C GLY A 205 -2.52 53.59 -21.57
N SER A 206 -1.37 53.95 -22.14
CA SER A 206 -1.01 55.35 -22.39
C SER A 206 -1.97 56.01 -23.39
N VAL A 207 -2.34 55.29 -24.46
CA VAL A 207 -3.33 55.75 -25.45
C VAL A 207 -4.73 55.85 -24.81
N ALA A 208 -5.14 54.87 -24.02
CA ALA A 208 -6.41 54.85 -23.31
C ALA A 208 -6.49 55.99 -22.28
N PHE A 209 -5.39 56.29 -21.58
CA PHE A 209 -5.30 57.40 -20.64
C PHE A 209 -5.52 58.75 -21.33
N LEU A 210 -4.81 59.02 -22.43
CA LEU A 210 -4.94 60.29 -23.17
C LEU A 210 -6.31 60.46 -23.83
N SER A 211 -6.83 59.40 -24.46
CA SER A 211 -8.15 59.41 -25.09
C SER A 211 -9.28 59.54 -24.07
N GLY A 212 -9.19 58.80 -22.95
CA GLY A 212 -10.11 58.90 -21.83
C GLY A 212 -10.11 60.29 -21.18
N HIS A 213 -8.94 60.89 -20.98
CA HIS A 213 -8.83 62.26 -20.45
C HIS A 213 -9.58 63.28 -21.33
N ARG A 214 -9.45 63.18 -22.67
CA ARG A 214 -10.19 64.03 -23.61
C ARG A 214 -11.70 63.80 -23.54
N VAL A 215 -12.15 62.55 -23.48
CA VAL A 215 -13.59 62.21 -23.38
C VAL A 215 -14.18 62.73 -22.06
N LEU A 216 -13.50 62.52 -20.93
CA LEU A 216 -13.95 63.02 -19.63
C LEU A 216 -13.99 64.55 -19.57
N ARG A 217 -12.99 65.24 -20.15
CA ARG A 217 -13.00 66.70 -20.26
C ARG A 217 -14.19 67.21 -21.07
N TYR A 218 -14.49 66.59 -22.21
CA TYR A 218 -15.66 66.93 -23.02
C TYR A 218 -16.98 66.75 -22.27
N ILE A 219 -17.12 65.65 -21.51
CA ILE A 219 -18.31 65.40 -20.69
C ILE A 219 -18.44 66.48 -19.60
N ALA A 220 -17.34 66.86 -18.94
CA ALA A 220 -17.34 67.89 -17.89
C ALA A 220 -17.65 69.30 -18.43
N GLU A 221 -17.17 69.63 -19.64
CA GLU A 221 -17.49 70.90 -20.30
C GLU A 221 -18.97 70.97 -20.72
N ARG A 222 -19.57 69.83 -21.12
CA ARG A 222 -21.00 69.74 -21.45
C ARG A 222 -21.92 69.81 -20.23
N SER A 223 -21.44 69.45 -19.04
CA SER A 223 -22.22 69.50 -17.80
C SER A 223 -22.25 70.89 -17.14
N LYS A 224 -21.46 71.85 -17.66
CA LYS A 224 -21.52 73.27 -17.27
C LYS A 224 -22.56 73.99 -18.12
#